data_AF-A0A8S3QUA3-F1
#
_entry.id   AF-A0A8S3QUA3-F1
#
_cell.length_a   1.000
_cell.length_b   1.000
_cell.length_c   1.000
_cell.angle_alpha   90.00
_cell.angle_beta   90.00
_cell.angle_gamma   90.00
#
_symmetry.space_group_name_H-M   'P 1'
#
loop_
_entity.id
_entity.type
_entity.pdbx_description
1 polymer ?
#
loop_
_entity_poly.entity_id
_entity_poly.type
_entity_poly.pdbx_seq_one_letter_code
_entity_poly.pdbx_strand_id
1 'polypeptide(L)'
;MEHVLVIAKLSVFDPCLLPDKIEPTFKHYGDKKIDDLGSHFLAGDEEAKNELSAEWMSFKYHILRLKKDVLEASQEKKTTDVVLKRLLNLRNPSDKGYIFPRLSHIAAIILSLPVSNAWPERGASAVKRIKTRLRSTLKDNMLSGLLQVSINGPPVKEATELVNNCVDNWYKSKPRRKLKGLAVAKVVTTAPAEVMETADAGVQANLNENDEEEMGRVRSKMSHILKLLNLTGFPR
;
A
#
# COMPACT_ATOMS: atom_id res chain seq x y z
N MET A 1 -13.91 19.42 -9.80
CA MET A 1 -14.19 20.50 -8.83
C MET A 1 -15.20 20.07 -7.76
N GLU A 2 -16.18 19.21 -8.09
CA GLU A 2 -17.21 18.76 -7.13
C GLU A 2 -16.67 18.01 -5.90
N HIS A 3 -15.68 17.12 -6.04
CA HIS A 3 -15.14 16.37 -4.89
C HIS A 3 -14.48 17.25 -3.81
N VAL A 4 -13.89 18.39 -4.18
CA VAL A 4 -13.28 19.33 -3.23
C VAL A 4 -14.36 19.99 -2.36
N LEU A 5 -15.56 20.20 -2.91
CA LEU A 5 -16.69 20.79 -2.19
C LEU A 5 -17.28 19.83 -1.15
N VAL A 6 -17.25 18.52 -1.39
CA VAL A 6 -17.80 17.51 -0.47
C VAL A 6 -16.90 17.34 0.76
N ILE A 7 -15.58 17.32 0.57
CA ILE A 7 -14.61 17.18 1.68
C ILE A 7 -14.72 18.38 2.65
N ALA A 8 -14.94 19.59 2.14
CA ALA A 8 -15.14 20.77 2.99
C ALA A 8 -16.37 20.64 3.92
N LYS A 9 -17.41 19.90 3.50
CA LYS A 9 -18.63 19.67 4.29
C LYS A 9 -18.40 18.75 5.48
N LEU A 10 -17.31 17.97 5.48
CA LEU A 10 -16.90 17.11 6.59
C LEU A 10 -16.50 17.88 7.87
N SER A 11 -16.21 19.17 7.73
CA SER A 11 -16.06 20.08 8.86
C SER A 11 -17.29 20.10 9.80
N VAL A 12 -18.45 19.62 9.35
CA VAL A 12 -19.64 19.45 10.20
C VAL A 12 -19.37 18.55 11.40
N PHE A 13 -18.45 17.58 11.28
CA PHE A 13 -18.07 16.66 12.34
C PHE A 13 -17.02 17.22 13.31
N ASP A 14 -16.50 18.43 13.07
CA ASP A 14 -15.50 19.03 13.95
C ASP A 14 -16.13 19.54 15.25
N PRO A 15 -15.78 18.99 16.43
CA PRO A 15 -16.29 19.45 17.71
C PRO A 15 -15.97 20.92 18.02
N CYS A 16 -14.89 21.46 17.44
CA CYS A 16 -14.47 22.84 17.62
C CYS A 16 -15.42 23.84 16.93
N LEU A 17 -16.07 23.42 15.85
CA LEU A 17 -17.01 24.25 15.08
C LEU A 17 -18.46 24.10 15.58
N LEU A 18 -18.72 23.15 16.48
CA LEU A 18 -20.04 22.89 17.02
C LEU A 18 -20.42 23.94 18.08
N PRO A 19 -21.52 24.72 17.87
CA PRO A 19 -22.03 25.68 18.84
C PRO A 19 -22.47 25.01 20.15
N ASP A 20 -22.59 25.81 21.21
CA ASP A 20 -23.11 25.32 22.48
C ASP A 20 -24.65 25.16 22.42
N LYS A 21 -25.19 24.24 23.23
CA LYS A 21 -26.63 23.88 23.20
C LYS A 21 -27.58 25.03 23.48
N ILE A 22 -27.09 26.07 24.15
CA ILE A 22 -27.87 27.24 24.55
C ILE A 22 -28.09 28.16 23.35
N GLU A 23 -27.20 28.10 22.34
CA GLU A 23 -27.32 28.96 21.18
C GLU A 23 -28.45 28.49 20.24
N PRO A 24 -29.25 29.43 19.69
CA PRO A 24 -30.31 29.09 18.75
C PRO A 24 -29.77 28.49 17.45
N THR A 25 -28.51 28.77 17.11
CA THR A 25 -27.78 28.24 15.96
C THR A 25 -27.55 26.73 16.04
N PHE A 26 -27.47 26.16 17.25
CA PHE A 26 -27.24 24.73 17.47
C PHE A 26 -28.35 23.85 16.89
N LYS A 27 -29.60 24.31 16.96
CA LYS A 27 -30.76 23.57 16.45
C LYS A 27 -30.63 23.25 14.97
N HIS A 28 -30.07 24.17 14.19
CA HIS A 28 -29.92 24.07 12.74
C HIS A 28 -28.48 23.85 12.27
N TYR A 29 -27.57 23.57 13.21
CA TYR A 29 -26.16 23.36 12.88
C TYR A 29 -25.99 22.10 12.04
N GLY A 30 -25.36 22.26 10.88
CA GLY A 30 -24.98 21.17 10.00
C GLY A 30 -26.06 20.69 9.03
N ASP A 31 -27.31 21.14 9.15
CA ASP A 31 -28.45 20.66 8.34
C ASP A 31 -28.14 20.71 6.84
N LYS A 32 -27.70 21.87 6.33
CA LYS A 32 -27.32 22.03 4.91
C LYS A 32 -26.14 21.14 4.50
N LYS A 33 -25.13 21.00 5.37
CA LYS A 33 -23.94 20.19 5.08
C LYS A 33 -24.29 18.70 5.03
N ILE A 34 -25.21 18.25 5.86
CA ILE A 34 -25.67 16.86 5.92
C ILE A 34 -26.59 16.54 4.75
N ASP A 35 -27.50 17.44 4.40
CA ASP A 35 -28.36 17.32 3.21
C ASP A 35 -27.51 17.21 1.93
N ASP A 36 -26.49 18.05 1.82
CA ASP A 36 -25.50 17.99 0.75
C ASP A 36 -24.74 16.65 0.71
N LEU A 37 -24.33 16.13 1.88
CA LEU A 37 -23.64 14.83 1.98
C LEU A 37 -24.58 13.68 1.59
N GLY A 38 -25.86 13.75 2.00
CA GLY A 38 -26.89 12.80 1.63
C GLY A 38 -27.17 12.83 0.12
N SER A 39 -27.27 14.02 -0.47
CA SER A 39 -27.44 14.18 -1.92
C SER A 39 -26.29 13.58 -2.73
N HIS A 40 -25.06 13.62 -2.20
CA HIS A 40 -23.89 13.05 -2.87
C HIS A 40 -23.74 11.53 -2.65
N PHE A 41 -23.87 11.04 -1.40
CA PHE A 41 -23.59 9.64 -1.07
C PHE A 41 -24.83 8.72 -1.10
N LEU A 42 -26.03 9.28 -1.07
CA LEU A 42 -27.32 8.57 -1.04
C LEU A 42 -28.23 9.06 -2.19
N ALA A 43 -27.65 9.35 -3.35
CA ALA A 43 -28.37 9.88 -4.49
C ALA A 43 -29.50 8.92 -4.91
N GLY A 44 -30.74 9.43 -4.98
CA GLY A 44 -31.93 8.67 -5.38
C GLY A 44 -32.67 7.93 -4.25
N ASP A 45 -32.18 8.00 -3.00
CA ASP A 45 -32.82 7.36 -1.84
C ASP A 45 -33.28 8.43 -0.83
N GLU A 46 -34.49 8.94 -1.01
CA GLU A 46 -35.07 9.99 -0.14
C GLU A 46 -35.35 9.49 1.28
N GLU A 47 -35.66 8.20 1.45
CA GLU A 47 -35.86 7.60 2.77
C GLU A 47 -34.54 7.58 3.54
N ALA A 48 -33.44 7.16 2.90
CA ALA A 48 -32.11 7.19 3.52
C ALA A 48 -31.62 8.60 3.85
N LYS A 49 -31.98 9.62 3.07
CA LYS A 49 -31.67 11.03 3.38
C LYS A 49 -32.45 11.54 4.61
N ASN A 50 -33.71 11.14 4.75
CA ASN A 50 -34.52 11.46 5.91
C ASN A 50 -33.97 10.78 7.17
N GLU A 51 -33.60 9.50 7.07
CA GLU A 51 -32.92 8.76 8.13
C GLU A 51 -31.60 9.43 8.53
N LEU A 52 -30.76 9.80 7.55
CA LEU A 52 -29.50 10.51 7.79
C LEU A 52 -29.71 11.82 8.55
N SER A 53 -30.74 12.59 8.18
CA SER A 53 -31.07 13.85 8.84
C SER A 53 -31.53 13.63 10.29
N ALA A 54 -32.33 12.59 10.53
CA ALA A 54 -32.77 12.21 11.88
C ALA A 54 -31.61 11.71 12.75
N GLU A 55 -30.72 10.89 12.18
CA GLU A 55 -29.49 10.43 12.85
C GLU A 55 -28.60 11.62 13.22
N TRP A 56 -28.41 12.59 12.32
CA TRP A 56 -27.61 13.79 12.57
C TRP A 56 -28.13 14.60 13.76
N MET A 57 -29.46 14.78 13.84
CA MET A 57 -30.09 15.51 14.93
C MET A 57 -29.78 14.91 16.31
N SER A 58 -29.62 13.59 16.38
CA SER A 58 -29.21 12.88 17.59
C SER A 58 -27.68 12.93 17.78
N PHE A 59 -26.92 12.68 16.73
CA PHE A 59 -25.47 12.54 16.77
C PHE A 59 -24.74 13.83 17.17
N LYS A 60 -25.24 15.02 16.79
CA LYS A 60 -24.62 16.30 17.21
C LYS A 60 -24.57 16.47 18.74
N TYR A 61 -25.53 15.90 19.47
CA TYR A 61 -25.48 15.88 20.93
C TYR A 61 -24.39 14.93 21.46
N HIS A 62 -24.10 13.83 20.75
CA HIS A 62 -22.98 12.96 21.07
C HIS A 62 -21.65 13.70 20.87
N ILE A 63 -21.46 14.39 19.74
CA ILE A 63 -20.26 15.20 19.49
C ILE A 63 -20.03 16.19 20.63
N LEU A 64 -21.09 16.87 21.09
CA LEU A 64 -20.99 17.84 22.19
C LEU A 64 -20.58 17.20 23.52
N ARG A 65 -21.09 16.01 23.85
CA ARG A 65 -20.65 15.26 25.05
C ARG A 65 -19.18 14.89 24.96
N LEU A 66 -18.71 14.55 23.76
CA LEU A 66 -17.35 14.13 23.49
C LEU A 66 -16.39 15.32 23.32
N LYS A 67 -16.88 16.57 23.23
CA LYS A 67 -16.07 17.77 22.97
C LYS A 67 -14.88 17.87 23.92
N LYS A 68 -15.08 17.64 25.22
CA LYS A 68 -14.00 17.64 26.22
C LYS A 68 -12.98 16.53 25.97
N ASP A 69 -13.44 15.28 25.88
CA ASP A 69 -12.58 14.11 25.65
C ASP A 69 -11.81 14.18 24.33
N VAL A 70 -12.39 14.76 23.28
CA VAL A 70 -11.76 14.89 21.96
C VAL A 70 -10.72 16.01 21.96
N LEU A 71 -11.00 17.14 22.65
CA LEU A 71 -10.01 18.22 22.80
C LEU A 71 -8.81 17.76 23.64
N GLU A 72 -9.02 16.94 24.68
CA GLU A 72 -7.94 16.39 25.50
C GLU A 72 -7.14 15.29 24.77
N ALA A 73 -7.81 14.44 23.97
CA ALA A 73 -7.15 13.38 23.22
C ALA A 73 -6.47 13.87 21.92
N SER A 74 -6.79 15.08 21.44
CA SER A 74 -6.25 15.61 20.19
C SER A 74 -5.17 16.64 20.47
N GLN A 75 -3.92 16.19 20.59
CA GLN A 75 -2.75 17.09 20.63
C GLN A 75 -2.50 17.81 19.29
N GLU A 76 -3.13 17.38 18.17
CA GLU A 76 -3.01 18.03 16.85
C GLU A 76 -4.26 17.80 15.97
N LYS A 77 -4.84 18.91 15.47
CA LYS A 77 -5.61 19.18 14.20
C LYS A 77 -6.48 18.11 13.50
N LYS A 78 -6.66 16.91 14.03
CA LYS A 78 -7.41 15.78 13.42
C LYS A 78 -8.67 15.44 14.22
N THR A 79 -9.34 16.46 14.74
CA THR A 79 -10.54 16.30 15.58
C THR A 79 -11.68 15.61 14.81
N THR A 80 -11.86 15.92 13.53
CA THR A 80 -12.84 15.27 12.64
C THR A 80 -12.60 13.77 12.52
N ASP A 81 -11.35 13.34 12.30
CA ASP A 81 -11.00 11.91 12.15
C ASP A 81 -11.30 11.13 13.43
N VAL A 82 -11.03 11.74 14.59
CA VAL A 82 -11.33 11.13 15.90
C VAL A 82 -12.83 10.92 16.05
N VAL A 83 -13.65 11.92 15.69
CA VAL A 83 -15.12 11.82 15.75
C VAL A 83 -15.64 10.75 14.80
N LEU A 84 -15.16 10.71 13.56
CA LEU A 84 -15.58 9.71 12.56
C LEU A 84 -15.19 8.28 13.00
N LYS A 85 -13.99 8.09 13.54
CA LYS A 85 -13.59 6.78 14.09
C LYS A 85 -14.43 6.38 15.30
N ARG A 86 -14.77 7.33 16.19
CA ARG A 86 -15.67 7.07 17.32
C ARG A 86 -17.06 6.67 16.84
N LEU A 87 -17.61 7.34 15.83
CA LEU A 87 -18.88 7.00 15.21
C LEU A 87 -18.90 5.54 14.72
N LEU A 88 -17.84 5.07 14.06
CA LEU A 88 -17.74 3.66 13.63
C LEU A 88 -17.65 2.66 14.79
N ASN A 89 -17.18 3.10 15.96
CA ASN A 89 -17.14 2.28 17.17
C ASN A 89 -18.47 2.28 17.95
N LEU A 90 -19.43 3.14 17.58
CA LEU A 90 -20.77 3.17 18.17
C LEU A 90 -21.63 2.05 17.60
N ARG A 91 -21.42 0.86 18.15
CA ARG A 91 -22.14 -0.36 17.77
C ARG A 91 -23.34 -0.60 18.67
N ASN A 92 -24.43 -1.12 18.08
CA ASN A 92 -25.57 -1.55 18.87
C ASN A 92 -25.18 -2.82 19.65
N PRO A 93 -25.41 -2.90 20.97
CA PRO A 93 -25.07 -4.09 21.76
C PRO A 93 -25.91 -5.33 21.42
N SER A 94 -27.16 -5.13 20.97
CA SER A 94 -28.14 -6.21 20.77
C SER A 94 -28.11 -6.78 19.36
N ASP A 95 -27.85 -5.94 18.37
CA ASP A 95 -27.69 -6.33 16.98
C ASP A 95 -26.32 -5.81 16.52
N LYS A 96 -25.52 -6.61 15.82
CA LYS A 96 -24.13 -6.26 15.44
C LYS A 96 -24.05 -5.07 14.45
N GLY A 97 -25.14 -4.33 14.24
CA GLY A 97 -25.25 -3.11 13.46
C GLY A 97 -24.73 -1.86 14.19
N TYR A 98 -24.79 -0.74 13.49
CA TYR A 98 -24.38 0.58 14.00
C TYR A 98 -25.55 1.29 14.68
N ILE A 99 -25.26 2.13 15.67
CA ILE A 99 -26.28 2.99 16.31
C ILE A 99 -26.79 4.05 15.33
N PHE A 100 -25.92 4.54 14.45
CA PHE A 100 -26.24 5.48 13.39
C PHE A 100 -25.83 4.90 12.02
N PRO A 101 -26.65 4.00 11.43
CA PRO A 101 -26.30 3.30 10.19
C PRO A 101 -25.89 4.21 9.02
N ARG A 102 -26.66 5.27 8.73
CA ARG A 102 -26.40 6.14 7.57
C ARG A 102 -25.17 7.01 7.78
N LEU A 103 -25.02 7.59 8.97
CA LEU A 103 -23.81 8.34 9.34
C LEU A 103 -22.58 7.43 9.34
N SER A 104 -22.69 6.20 9.85
CA SER A 104 -21.58 5.25 9.90
C SER A 104 -21.15 4.82 8.49
N HIS A 105 -22.12 4.63 7.58
CA HIS A 105 -21.83 4.36 6.18
C HIS A 105 -21.03 5.50 5.53
N ILE A 106 -21.47 6.75 5.70
CA ILE A 106 -20.75 7.92 5.19
C ILE A 106 -19.35 8.04 5.83
N ALA A 107 -19.24 7.82 7.14
CA ALA A 107 -17.97 7.86 7.86
C ALA A 107 -16.97 6.80 7.35
N ALA A 108 -17.45 5.59 7.06
CA ALA A 108 -16.62 4.53 6.49
C ALA A 108 -16.10 4.91 5.10
N ILE A 109 -16.96 5.48 4.25
CA ILE A 109 -16.55 5.99 2.93
C ILE A 109 -15.46 7.05 3.11
N ILE A 110 -15.70 8.07 3.94
CA ILE A 110 -14.77 9.19 4.14
C ILE A 110 -13.40 8.71 4.61
N LEU A 111 -13.36 7.82 5.62
CA LEU A 111 -12.10 7.31 6.18
C LEU A 111 -11.35 6.40 5.21
N SER A 112 -12.02 5.89 4.17
CA SER A 112 -11.39 5.12 3.10
C SER A 112 -10.85 5.98 1.95
N LEU A 113 -11.22 7.27 1.87
CA LEU A 113 -10.78 8.15 0.79
C LEU A 113 -9.27 8.44 0.94
N PRO A 114 -8.48 8.28 -0.14
CA PRO A 114 -7.09 8.70 -0.13
C PRO A 114 -7.04 10.24 -0.11
N VAL A 115 -6.75 10.82 1.05
CA VAL A 115 -6.66 12.29 1.22
C VAL A 115 -5.33 12.85 0.68
N SER A 116 -4.40 12.00 0.25
CA SER A 116 -3.10 12.43 -0.27
C SER A 116 -2.68 11.70 -1.54
N ASN A 117 -1.97 12.42 -2.40
CA ASN A 117 -1.32 11.88 -3.60
C ASN A 117 -0.14 10.96 -3.28
N ALA A 118 0.18 10.77 -2.00
CA ALA A 118 1.34 9.99 -1.56
C ALA A 118 1.28 8.53 -2.07
N TRP A 119 0.10 7.93 -2.19
CA TRP A 119 -0.05 6.56 -2.70
C TRP A 119 0.22 6.45 -4.22
N PRO A 120 -0.43 7.26 -5.07
CA PRO A 120 -0.07 7.37 -6.48
C PRO A 120 1.41 7.71 -6.72
N GLU A 121 1.98 8.64 -5.95
CA GLU A 121 3.39 9.06 -6.09
C GLU A 121 4.39 7.97 -5.67
N ARG A 122 4.09 7.23 -4.58
CA ARG A 122 4.87 6.02 -4.20
C ARG A 122 4.81 4.98 -5.32
N GLY A 123 3.63 4.75 -5.89
CA GLY A 123 3.44 3.84 -7.03
C GLY A 123 4.26 4.25 -8.25
N ALA A 124 4.16 5.51 -8.68
CA ALA A 124 4.92 6.04 -9.81
C ALA A 124 6.43 5.95 -9.59
N SER A 125 6.90 6.28 -8.38
CA SER A 125 8.30 6.16 -7.99
C SER A 125 8.79 4.71 -8.00
N ALA A 126 7.96 3.76 -7.53
CA ALA A 126 8.26 2.33 -7.59
C ALA A 126 8.34 1.82 -9.04
N VAL A 127 7.40 2.22 -9.90
CA VAL A 127 7.41 1.90 -11.33
C VAL A 127 8.70 2.41 -11.97
N LYS A 128 9.11 3.65 -11.69
CA LYS A 128 10.35 4.23 -12.22
C LYS A 128 11.57 3.42 -11.78
N ARG A 129 11.71 3.11 -10.49
CA ARG A 129 12.82 2.28 -9.97
C ARG A 129 12.89 0.90 -10.63
N ILE A 130 11.74 0.23 -10.78
CA ILE A 130 11.67 -1.14 -11.32
C ILE A 130 11.90 -1.17 -12.83
N LYS A 131 11.18 -0.34 -13.60
CA LYS A 131 11.27 -0.32 -15.07
C LYS A 131 12.60 0.22 -15.56
N THR A 132 13.19 1.23 -14.92
CA THR A 132 14.51 1.74 -15.33
C THR A 132 15.59 0.67 -15.22
N ARG A 133 15.50 -0.22 -14.22
CA ARG A 133 16.49 -1.28 -14.01
C ARG A 133 16.29 -2.52 -14.90
N LEU A 134 15.05 -2.84 -15.26
CA LEU A 134 14.68 -4.11 -15.94
C LEU A 134 14.09 -3.86 -17.36
N ARG A 135 14.38 -2.70 -17.96
CA ARG A 135 13.70 -2.03 -19.09
C ARG A 135 13.23 -2.92 -20.25
N SER A 136 13.91 -4.02 -20.58
CA SER A 136 13.61 -4.88 -21.73
C SER A 136 13.17 -6.31 -21.39
N THR A 137 13.11 -6.70 -20.12
CA THR A 137 12.91 -8.12 -19.72
C THR A 137 11.69 -8.36 -18.84
N LEU A 138 10.90 -7.33 -18.55
CA LEU A 138 9.83 -7.39 -17.56
C LEU A 138 8.45 -7.57 -18.19
N LYS A 139 7.87 -8.76 -18.05
CA LYS A 139 6.45 -9.02 -18.39
C LYS A 139 5.50 -8.38 -17.36
N ASP A 140 4.28 -8.07 -17.77
CA ASP A 140 3.29 -7.37 -16.92
C ASP A 140 3.02 -8.07 -15.58
N ASN A 141 2.89 -9.41 -15.59
CA ASN A 141 2.68 -10.17 -14.35
C ASN A 141 3.87 -10.06 -13.38
N MET A 142 5.10 -10.00 -13.91
CA MET A 142 6.30 -9.81 -13.09
C MET A 142 6.37 -8.38 -12.56
N LEU A 143 6.03 -7.39 -13.39
CA LEU A 143 5.96 -5.99 -12.96
C LEU A 143 4.94 -5.80 -11.83
N SER A 144 3.75 -6.37 -11.98
CA SER A 144 2.70 -6.32 -10.96
C SER A 144 3.18 -6.94 -9.63
N GLY A 145 3.78 -8.12 -9.68
CA GLY A 145 4.36 -8.77 -8.48
C GLY A 145 5.45 -7.93 -7.82
N LEU A 146 6.37 -7.36 -8.60
CA LEU A 146 7.44 -6.51 -8.06
C LEU A 146 6.92 -5.19 -7.48
N LEU A 147 5.87 -4.61 -8.07
CA LEU A 147 5.21 -3.42 -7.52
C LEU A 147 4.55 -3.73 -6.19
N GLN A 148 3.84 -4.85 -6.08
CA GLN A 148 3.20 -5.26 -4.83
C GLN A 148 4.23 -5.44 -3.71
N VAL A 149 5.35 -6.10 -4.00
CA VAL A 149 6.45 -6.26 -3.04
C VAL A 149 7.11 -4.91 -2.72
N SER A 150 7.33 -4.04 -3.71
CA SER A 150 7.99 -2.75 -3.45
C SER A 150 7.12 -1.76 -2.67
N ILE A 151 5.79 -1.81 -2.80
CA ILE A 151 4.88 -0.86 -2.16
C ILE A 151 4.44 -1.38 -0.78
N ASN A 152 4.05 -2.65 -0.71
CA ASN A 152 3.43 -3.25 0.48
C ASN A 152 4.35 -4.22 1.23
N GLY A 153 5.53 -4.53 0.70
CA GLY A 153 6.43 -5.50 1.30
C GLY A 153 7.04 -5.04 2.63
N PRO A 154 7.34 -5.98 3.53
CA PRO A 154 8.05 -5.69 4.78
C PRO A 154 9.43 -5.07 4.50
N PRO A 155 10.02 -4.35 5.47
CA PRO A 155 11.41 -3.91 5.38
C PRO A 155 12.33 -5.08 5.02
N VAL A 156 13.35 -4.82 4.18
CA VAL A 156 14.25 -5.88 3.69
C VAL A 156 14.95 -6.63 4.83
N LYS A 157 15.23 -5.97 5.96
CA LYS A 157 15.85 -6.59 7.14
C LYS A 157 14.97 -7.73 7.69
N GLU A 158 13.66 -7.50 7.79
CA GLU A 158 12.66 -8.44 8.30
C GLU A 158 12.29 -9.50 7.25
N ALA A 159 12.44 -9.18 5.97
CA ALA A 159 12.08 -10.07 4.86
C ALA A 159 13.16 -11.11 4.50
N THR A 160 14.36 -11.04 5.09
CA THR A 160 15.54 -11.79 4.63
C THR A 160 15.31 -13.31 4.61
N GLU A 161 14.71 -13.86 5.68
CA GLU A 161 14.41 -15.29 5.77
C GLU A 161 13.37 -15.72 4.75
N LEU A 162 12.29 -14.94 4.59
CA LEU A 162 11.25 -15.20 3.60
C LEU A 162 11.82 -15.19 2.18
N VAL A 163 12.69 -14.23 1.85
CA VAL A 163 13.36 -14.15 0.54
C VAL A 163 14.22 -15.40 0.31
N ASN A 164 15.01 -15.82 1.30
CA ASN A 164 15.84 -17.02 1.18
C ASN A 164 14.98 -18.27 0.94
N ASN A 165 13.90 -18.44 1.71
CA ASN A 165 12.97 -19.57 1.56
C ASN A 165 12.29 -19.56 0.19
N CYS A 166 11.87 -18.39 -0.31
CA CYS A 166 11.30 -18.25 -1.64
C CYS A 166 12.31 -18.60 -2.74
N VAL A 167 13.57 -18.19 -2.60
CA VAL A 167 14.65 -18.52 -3.55
C VAL A 167 14.89 -20.04 -3.56
N ASP A 168 14.99 -20.66 -2.39
CA ASP A 168 15.22 -22.11 -2.29
C ASP A 168 14.05 -22.91 -2.88
N ASN A 169 12.81 -22.48 -2.61
CA ASN A 169 11.61 -23.09 -3.21
C ASN A 169 11.55 -22.87 -4.73
N TRP A 170 11.96 -21.70 -5.23
CA TRP A 170 12.02 -21.40 -6.65
C TRP A 170 13.13 -22.17 -7.39
N TYR A 171 14.23 -22.48 -6.71
CA TYR A 171 15.26 -23.38 -7.22
C TYR A 171 14.76 -24.82 -7.31
N LYS A 172 14.02 -25.29 -6.29
CA LYS A 172 13.44 -26.65 -6.25
C LYS A 172 12.30 -26.86 -7.25
N SER A 173 11.54 -25.81 -7.61
CA SER A 173 10.29 -25.94 -8.38
C SER A 173 10.43 -26.08 -9.90
N LYS A 174 11.62 -25.87 -10.48
CA LYS A 174 11.86 -26.10 -11.91
C LYS A 174 13.02 -27.08 -12.11
N PRO A 175 12.85 -28.16 -12.92
CA PRO A 175 13.98 -28.93 -13.41
C PRO A 175 14.74 -28.07 -14.43
N ARG A 176 15.68 -27.26 -13.94
CA ARG A 176 16.54 -26.47 -14.82
C ARG A 176 17.61 -27.39 -15.37
N ARG A 177 17.97 -27.19 -16.64
CA ARG A 177 19.20 -27.75 -17.18
C ARG A 177 20.34 -27.29 -16.29
N LYS A 178 20.99 -28.23 -15.60
CA LYS A 178 22.27 -27.99 -14.95
C LYS A 178 23.24 -27.59 -16.05
N LEU A 179 23.67 -26.33 -16.05
CA LEU A 179 24.84 -25.97 -16.83
C LEU A 179 25.97 -26.75 -16.20
N LYS A 180 26.66 -27.59 -16.98
CA LYS A 180 27.93 -28.14 -16.49
C LYS A 180 28.77 -26.86 -16.18
N GLY A 181 29.47 -26.72 -15.04
CA GLY A 181 30.23 -25.48 -14.64
C GLY A 181 31.73 -25.59 -14.92
N LEU A 182 32.54 -24.59 -15.35
CA LEU A 182 33.86 -24.70 -16.09
C LEU A 182 35.05 -25.41 -15.38
N ALA A 183 35.71 -26.40 -16.01
CA ALA A 183 36.86 -27.15 -15.46
C ALA A 183 38.15 -26.36 -15.67
N VAL A 184 38.81 -26.00 -14.57
CA VAL A 184 40.07 -25.25 -14.59
C VAL A 184 41.21 -26.17 -15.04
N ALA A 185 41.67 -26.01 -16.29
CA ALA A 185 42.85 -26.69 -16.79
C ALA A 185 44.14 -25.99 -16.31
N LYS A 186 45.04 -26.78 -15.72
CA LYS A 186 46.37 -26.37 -15.25
C LYS A 186 47.28 -26.11 -16.47
N VAL A 187 47.76 -24.88 -16.64
CA VAL A 187 48.65 -24.49 -17.75
C VAL A 187 50.06 -25.03 -17.51
N VAL A 188 50.57 -25.85 -18.42
CA VAL A 188 52.00 -26.16 -18.58
C VAL A 188 52.42 -25.70 -19.97
N THR A 189 53.44 -24.86 -20.03
CA THR A 189 53.94 -24.18 -21.24
C THR A 189 55.10 -24.97 -21.84
N THR A 190 55.06 -25.28 -23.15
CA THR A 190 56.04 -24.90 -24.19
C THR A 190 55.72 -25.57 -25.55
N ALA A 191 56.00 -24.86 -26.64
CA ALA A 191 55.49 -24.99 -28.03
C ALA A 191 56.48 -25.72 -29.01
N PRO A 192 56.38 -25.61 -30.36
CA PRO A 192 55.33 -26.10 -31.30
C PRO A 192 55.89 -26.85 -32.56
N ALA A 193 55.06 -27.66 -33.27
CA ALA A 193 55.20 -27.91 -34.73
C ALA A 193 53.96 -28.57 -35.40
N GLU A 194 53.62 -28.05 -36.59
CA GLU A 194 52.90 -28.59 -37.78
C GLU A 194 51.40 -28.98 -37.85
N VAL A 195 50.66 -28.15 -38.63
CA VAL A 195 49.68 -28.37 -39.75
C VAL A 195 48.64 -29.52 -39.71
N MET A 196 47.32 -29.21 -39.80
CA MET A 196 46.42 -29.44 -40.97
C MET A 196 44.91 -29.32 -40.64
N GLU A 197 44.17 -28.69 -41.57
CA GLU A 197 42.74 -28.77 -41.95
C GLU A 197 41.53 -28.70 -40.98
N THR A 198 40.47 -28.18 -41.60
CA THR A 198 39.15 -27.72 -41.16
C THR A 198 38.26 -28.75 -40.45
N ALA A 199 37.57 -28.31 -39.39
CA ALA A 199 36.20 -28.73 -39.09
C ALA A 199 35.51 -27.72 -38.16
N ASP A 200 34.36 -27.21 -38.62
CA ASP A 200 33.38 -26.50 -37.81
C ASP A 200 32.84 -27.48 -36.74
N ALA A 201 33.16 -27.23 -35.48
CA ALA A 201 32.69 -28.02 -34.35
C ALA A 201 32.42 -27.09 -33.17
N GLY A 202 31.14 -27.01 -32.81
CA GLY A 202 30.61 -26.11 -31.78
C GLY A 202 31.43 -26.09 -30.50
N VAL A 203 31.56 -24.88 -29.95
CA VAL A 203 32.27 -24.55 -28.71
C VAL A 203 31.81 -25.44 -27.56
N GLN A 204 32.57 -26.50 -27.29
CA GLN A 204 32.49 -27.25 -26.05
C GLN A 204 33.39 -26.57 -25.02
N ALA A 205 32.79 -25.90 -24.03
CA ALA A 205 33.51 -25.47 -22.84
C ALA A 205 33.51 -26.62 -21.83
N ASN A 206 34.69 -26.97 -21.31
CA ASN A 206 34.94 -28.00 -20.30
C ASN A 206 34.53 -27.53 -18.91
N LEU A 207 33.96 -28.41 -18.08
CA LEU A 207 33.15 -28.04 -16.93
C LEU A 207 33.39 -28.88 -15.61
N ASN A 208 34.06 -28.32 -14.56
CA ASN A 208 33.95 -28.62 -13.10
C ASN A 208 33.27 -27.53 -12.19
N GLU A 209 32.41 -28.03 -11.29
CA GLU A 209 31.97 -27.64 -9.91
C GLU A 209 31.90 -26.17 -9.43
N ASN A 210 30.70 -25.70 -9.00
CA ASN A 210 30.35 -25.44 -7.58
C ASN A 210 28.92 -24.84 -7.44
N ASP A 211 27.90 -25.69 -7.23
CA ASP A 211 26.48 -25.27 -7.14
C ASP A 211 26.21 -24.28 -5.97
N GLU A 212 27.03 -24.31 -4.92
CA GLU A 212 26.92 -23.39 -3.78
C GLU A 212 27.36 -21.96 -4.12
N GLU A 213 28.34 -21.79 -5.01
CA GLU A 213 28.80 -20.48 -5.45
C GLU A 213 27.77 -19.78 -6.33
N GLU A 214 27.06 -20.53 -7.18
CA GLU A 214 26.01 -19.98 -8.03
C GLU A 214 24.80 -19.53 -7.19
N MET A 215 24.41 -20.34 -6.20
CA MET A 215 23.42 -19.98 -5.20
C MET A 215 23.83 -18.72 -4.42
N GLY A 216 25.09 -18.63 -4.00
CA GLY A 216 25.66 -17.45 -3.36
C GLY A 216 25.59 -16.21 -4.24
N ARG A 217 25.91 -16.32 -5.53
CA ARG A 217 25.80 -15.20 -6.49
C ARG A 217 24.37 -14.74 -6.70
N VAL A 218 23.39 -15.64 -6.77
CA VAL A 218 21.99 -15.27 -6.96
C VAL A 218 21.40 -14.65 -5.70
N ARG A 219 21.70 -15.19 -4.51
CA ARG A 219 21.34 -14.55 -3.22
C ARG A 219 21.95 -13.16 -3.09
N SER A 220 23.22 -13.02 -3.47
CA SER A 220 23.92 -11.73 -3.48
C SER A 220 23.27 -10.75 -4.46
N LYS A 221 22.95 -11.17 -5.69
CA LYS A 221 22.22 -10.35 -6.67
C LYS A 221 20.84 -9.95 -6.16
N MET A 222 20.06 -10.86 -5.58
CA MET A 222 18.74 -10.55 -5.06
C MET A 222 18.80 -9.61 -3.85
N SER A 223 19.73 -9.82 -2.93
CA SER A 223 19.99 -8.92 -1.80
C SER A 223 20.43 -7.54 -2.28
N HIS A 224 21.31 -7.47 -3.28
CA HIS A 224 21.74 -6.22 -3.89
C HIS A 224 20.57 -5.50 -4.58
N ILE A 225 19.72 -6.24 -5.30
CA ILE A 225 18.49 -5.75 -5.92
C ILE A 225 17.54 -5.14 -4.87
N LEU A 226 17.36 -5.80 -3.73
CA LEU A 226 16.51 -5.35 -2.63
C LEU A 226 17.11 -4.13 -1.91
N LYS A 227 18.44 -4.09 -1.73
CA LYS A 227 19.14 -2.92 -1.18
C LYS A 227 19.06 -1.71 -2.11
N LEU A 228 19.23 -1.90 -3.42
CA LEU A 228 19.07 -0.84 -4.43
C LEU A 228 17.64 -0.32 -4.52
N LEU A 229 16.64 -1.15 -4.22
CA LEU A 229 15.26 -0.69 -4.10
C LEU A 229 15.03 0.17 -2.84
N ASN A 230 15.92 0.11 -1.84
CA ASN A 230 15.74 0.72 -0.51
C ASN A 230 16.74 1.81 -0.11
N LEU A 231 17.58 2.32 -1.01
CA LEU A 231 18.49 3.45 -0.75
C LEU A 231 18.31 4.47 -1.90
N THR A 232 17.87 5.71 -1.70
CA THR A 232 18.24 6.65 -0.63
C THR A 232 17.07 7.56 -0.21
N GLY A 233 16.77 7.58 1.09
CA GLY A 233 16.30 8.76 1.82
C GLY A 233 14.86 9.22 1.63
N PHE A 234 13.90 8.54 2.24
CA PHE A 234 12.69 9.17 2.82
C PHE A 234 12.21 8.28 3.98
N PRO A 235 11.86 8.84 5.15
CA PRO A 235 11.25 8.05 6.22
C PRO A 235 9.89 7.52 5.76
N ARG A 236 9.59 6.28 6.16
CA ARG A 236 8.28 5.63 5.92
C ARG A 236 7.16 6.36 6.63
#